data_AF-A0A9W6SDQ9-F1
#
_entry.id   AF-A0A9W6SDQ9-F1
#
_cell.length_a   1.000
_cell.length_b   1.000
_cell.length_c   1.000
_cell.angle_alpha   90.00
_cell.angle_beta   90.00
_cell.angle_gamma   90.00
#
_symmetry.space_group_name_H-M   'P 1'
#
loop_
_entity.id
_entity.type
_entity.pdbx_description
1 polymer ?
#
loop_
_entity_poly.entity_id
_entity_poly.type
_entity_poly.pdbx_seq_one_letter_code
_entity_poly.pdbx_strand_id
1 'polypeptide(L)'
;MGLGDRLRRLDGRVLPPLGSAARRLRAGAGRRRVIASTGMVGAAILIVLAVIWTAGRGARPVDDSGSVVRVGVEQGADIPSYVDASGRELTELAKVSPAPTWALVSLSAYASPAQAAATAVGVEVARVYARVPLPRTQTEIIAMDIAALPGGLDAEMERAAVRKDADAASYGALAVKLSGTSAEEADQRAVYEGARAMAAAEAAAYRAHCACAYALVVRAAPAELLELAKRPFVRAVDPAPELTRFERSVFLPPLPEQEGAAGPADGALSAPSPPVGTPPAR
;
A
#
# COMPACT_ATOMS: atom_id res chain seq x y z
N MET A 1 5.93 -3.86 81.48
CA MET A 1 4.46 -3.87 81.58
C MET A 1 3.88 -4.14 80.20
N GLY A 2 3.06 -5.18 80.05
CA GLY A 2 2.27 -5.44 78.84
C GLY A 2 2.88 -6.40 77.81
N LEU A 3 2.66 -7.72 78.01
CA LEU A 3 2.35 -8.73 76.97
C LEU A 3 2.26 -10.16 77.54
N GLY A 4 2.74 -10.40 78.77
CA GLY A 4 2.92 -11.76 79.31
C GLY A 4 1.83 -12.31 80.23
N ASP A 5 0.79 -11.55 80.57
CA ASP A 5 0.09 -11.81 81.85
C ASP A 5 -1.30 -12.44 81.81
N ARG A 6 -1.90 -12.76 80.66
CA ARG A 6 -3.20 -13.48 80.66
C ARG A 6 -3.38 -14.55 79.58
N LEU A 7 -2.29 -15.24 79.23
CA LEU A 7 -2.29 -16.61 78.67
C LEU A 7 -2.61 -17.69 79.73
N ARG A 8 -3.31 -17.33 80.83
CA ARG A 8 -3.64 -18.23 81.97
C ARG A 8 -5.03 -17.98 82.55
N ARG A 9 -6.03 -17.83 81.69
CA ARG A 9 -7.42 -18.23 82.03
C ARG A 9 -7.82 -19.29 81.01
N LEU A 10 -7.45 -20.55 81.26
CA LEU A 10 -8.34 -21.50 81.96
C LEU A 10 -9.63 -21.59 81.15
N ASP A 11 -9.65 -22.33 80.04
CA ASP A 11 -9.55 -23.79 79.95
C ASP A 11 -10.53 -24.49 80.90
N GLY A 12 -11.54 -25.09 80.29
CA GLY A 12 -12.68 -25.67 81.01
C GLY A 12 -13.96 -25.68 80.20
N ARG A 13 -13.97 -26.35 79.04
CA ARG A 13 -15.05 -27.29 78.71
C ARG A 13 -14.77 -28.14 77.46
N VAL A 14 -14.20 -29.31 77.76
CA VAL A 14 -14.64 -30.65 77.33
C VAL A 14 -14.55 -31.00 75.83
N LEU A 15 -13.60 -31.93 75.60
CA LEU A 15 -13.31 -32.78 74.44
C LEU A 15 -14.48 -33.77 74.06
N PRO A 16 -14.38 -34.49 72.92
CA PRO A 16 -15.44 -34.95 72.01
C PRO A 16 -15.91 -36.40 72.30
N PRO A 17 -16.68 -37.10 71.42
CA PRO A 17 -16.02 -37.97 70.41
C PRO A 17 -16.82 -38.39 69.13
N LEU A 18 -16.06 -38.79 68.11
CA LEU A 18 -16.16 -40.00 67.25
C LEU A 18 -17.46 -40.36 66.50
N GLY A 19 -17.27 -40.80 65.24
CA GLY A 19 -17.81 -42.10 64.84
C GLY A 19 -18.40 -42.24 63.43
N SER A 20 -17.54 -42.62 62.49
CA SER A 20 -17.77 -43.73 61.52
C SER A 20 -19.02 -43.75 60.62
N ALA A 21 -18.79 -43.59 59.30
CA ALA A 21 -19.32 -44.52 58.29
C ALA A 21 -18.52 -44.44 56.98
N ALA A 22 -17.27 -44.91 57.01
CA ALA A 22 -16.61 -45.44 55.81
C ALA A 22 -16.92 -46.94 55.71
N ARG A 23 -17.55 -47.35 54.59
CA ARG A 23 -17.31 -48.61 53.84
C ARG A 23 -18.55 -49.00 53.04
N ARG A 24 -18.48 -48.88 51.71
CA ARG A 24 -18.41 -50.04 50.80
C ARG A 24 -18.41 -49.57 49.34
N LEU A 25 -17.23 -49.68 48.74
CA LEU A 25 -17.02 -49.85 47.31
C LEU A 25 -17.73 -51.12 46.81
N ARG A 26 -18.38 -51.02 45.64
CA ARG A 26 -18.70 -52.04 44.62
C ARG A 26 -19.57 -51.30 43.58
N ALA A 27 -19.31 -51.22 42.29
CA ALA A 27 -18.44 -51.87 41.32
C ALA A 27 -18.15 -50.82 40.22
N GLY A 28 -16.96 -50.75 39.63
CA GLY A 28 -16.76 -51.32 38.30
C GLY A 28 -16.84 -50.27 37.18
N ALA A 29 -15.88 -50.29 36.26
CA ALA A 29 -15.71 -49.47 35.05
C ALA A 29 -15.22 -48.01 35.31
N GLY A 30 -13.93 -47.69 35.21
CA GLY A 30 -13.03 -48.05 34.11
C GLY A 30 -13.45 -47.30 32.84
N ARG A 31 -12.58 -46.40 32.35
CA ARG A 31 -12.56 -45.87 30.97
C ARG A 31 -13.28 -44.54 30.62
N ARG A 32 -13.28 -43.51 31.47
CA ARG A 32 -13.81 -42.16 31.09
C ARG A 32 -13.08 -40.91 31.61
N ARG A 33 -11.77 -40.97 31.89
CA ARG A 33 -11.01 -39.78 32.38
C ARG A 33 -9.73 -39.46 31.60
N VAL A 34 -9.71 -39.70 30.28
CA VAL A 34 -8.58 -39.30 29.41
C VAL A 34 -8.99 -38.38 28.24
N ILE A 35 -10.29 -38.08 28.04
CA ILE A 35 -10.75 -37.27 26.89
C ILE A 35 -11.11 -35.82 27.27
N ALA A 36 -10.87 -35.38 28.50
CA ALA A 36 -11.23 -34.03 28.95
C ALA A 36 -10.05 -33.03 29.04
N SER A 37 -8.82 -33.43 28.73
CA SER A 37 -7.62 -32.58 28.84
C SER A 37 -6.91 -32.28 27.51
N THR A 38 -7.39 -32.78 26.38
CA THR A 38 -6.88 -32.42 25.03
C THR A 38 -7.70 -31.33 24.34
N GLY A 39 -8.98 -31.17 24.67
CA GLY A 39 -9.83 -30.14 24.06
C GLY A 39 -9.48 -28.71 24.47
N MET A 40 -9.03 -28.51 25.72
CA MET A 40 -8.80 -27.17 26.27
C MET A 40 -7.47 -26.57 25.81
N VAL A 41 -6.45 -27.39 25.57
CA VAL A 41 -5.16 -26.95 25.00
C VAL A 41 -5.30 -26.63 23.51
N GLY A 42 -6.07 -27.42 22.76
CA GLY A 42 -6.36 -27.15 21.35
C GLY A 42 -7.11 -25.85 21.12
N ALA A 43 -8.12 -25.55 21.94
CA ALA A 43 -8.86 -24.29 21.88
C ALA A 43 -7.99 -23.07 22.24
N ALA A 44 -7.14 -23.18 23.26
CA ALA A 44 -6.23 -22.10 23.64
C ALA A 44 -5.19 -21.81 22.53
N ILE A 45 -4.64 -22.85 21.88
CA ILE A 45 -3.72 -22.69 20.75
C ILE A 45 -4.43 -22.06 19.55
N LEU A 46 -5.67 -22.47 19.24
CA LEU A 46 -6.44 -21.85 18.16
C LEU A 46 -6.80 -20.39 18.45
N ILE A 47 -7.09 -20.04 19.70
CA ILE A 47 -7.34 -18.64 20.10
C ILE A 47 -6.03 -17.83 20.02
N VAL A 48 -4.90 -18.36 20.47
CA VAL A 48 -3.60 -17.67 20.36
C VAL A 48 -3.19 -17.52 18.89
N LEU A 49 -3.37 -18.55 18.06
CA LEU A 49 -3.11 -18.46 16.62
C LEU A 49 -4.08 -17.50 15.93
N ALA A 50 -5.36 -17.51 16.28
CA ALA A 50 -6.34 -16.54 15.78
C ALA A 50 -5.97 -15.12 16.21
N VAL A 51 -5.57 -14.90 17.47
CA VAL A 51 -5.11 -13.60 17.98
C VAL A 51 -3.82 -13.17 17.30
N ILE A 52 -2.86 -14.06 17.02
CA ILE A 52 -1.64 -13.72 16.27
C ILE A 52 -1.98 -13.40 14.81
N TRP A 53 -2.92 -14.14 14.20
CA TRP A 53 -3.34 -13.93 12.81
C TRP A 53 -4.21 -12.67 12.65
N THR A 54 -5.00 -12.32 13.66
CA THR A 54 -5.78 -11.08 13.71
C THR A 54 -4.94 -9.90 14.19
N ALA A 55 -3.95 -10.09 15.06
CA ALA A 55 -3.01 -9.04 15.47
C ALA A 55 -2.00 -8.71 14.37
N GLY A 56 -1.73 -9.65 13.45
CA GLY A 56 -1.09 -9.36 12.17
C GLY A 56 -1.94 -8.50 11.23
N ARG A 57 -3.25 -8.32 11.52
CA ARG A 57 -4.21 -7.53 10.72
C ARG A 57 -5.02 -6.51 11.51
N GLY A 58 -4.65 -6.24 12.76
CA GLY A 58 -5.34 -5.33 13.65
C GLY A 58 -4.63 -3.99 13.66
N ALA A 59 -5.37 -2.92 13.36
CA ALA A 59 -4.91 -1.54 13.34
C ALA A 59 -3.87 -1.26 14.43
N ARG A 60 -2.64 -0.91 13.99
CA ARG A 60 -1.62 -0.40 14.89
C ARG A 60 -2.19 0.82 15.62
N PRO A 61 -1.95 0.99 16.93
CA PRO A 61 -2.25 2.23 17.61
C PRO A 61 -1.59 3.38 16.83
N VAL A 62 -2.38 4.36 16.38
CA VAL A 62 -1.88 5.52 15.67
C VAL A 62 -1.08 6.36 16.66
N ASP A 63 0.24 6.25 16.59
CA ASP A 63 1.14 7.26 17.08
C ASP A 63 1.01 8.48 16.14
N ASP A 64 0.23 9.48 16.55
CA ASP A 64 -0.12 10.70 15.80
C ASP A 64 1.03 11.72 15.79
N SER A 65 2.26 11.25 15.57
CA SER A 65 3.44 12.10 15.46
C SER A 65 4.35 11.68 14.29
N GLY A 66 3.76 11.52 13.10
CA GLY A 66 4.52 11.49 11.83
C GLY A 66 4.30 10.29 10.91
N SER A 67 3.30 9.45 11.16
CA SER A 67 2.96 8.36 10.23
C SER A 67 2.30 8.92 8.96
N VAL A 68 2.95 8.70 7.81
CA VAL A 68 2.40 8.99 6.48
C VAL A 68 1.61 7.77 6.04
N VAL A 69 0.35 7.97 5.68
CA VAL A 69 -0.49 6.90 5.12
C VAL A 69 0.01 6.59 3.71
N ARG A 70 0.32 5.32 3.44
CA ARG A 70 0.73 4.87 2.10
C ARG A 70 -0.38 4.01 1.51
N VAL A 71 -0.74 4.29 0.27
CA VAL A 71 -1.81 3.60 -0.46
C VAL A 71 -1.24 3.16 -1.80
N GLY A 72 -1.56 1.96 -2.28
CA GLY A 72 -0.94 1.40 -3.48
C GLY A 72 0.05 0.28 -3.20
N VAL A 73 0.92 0.01 -4.18
CA VAL A 73 1.76 -1.19 -4.21
C VAL A 73 3.18 -0.86 -3.76
N GLU A 74 3.68 -1.64 -2.79
CA GLU A 74 5.08 -1.59 -2.40
C GLU A 74 5.99 -2.18 -3.47
N GLN A 75 7.23 -1.70 -3.54
CA GLN A 75 8.23 -2.24 -4.47
C GLN A 75 8.45 -3.74 -4.25
N GLY A 76 8.40 -4.52 -5.32
CA GLY A 76 8.53 -5.98 -5.30
C GLY A 76 7.24 -6.74 -4.97
N ALA A 77 6.15 -6.06 -4.60
CA ALA A 77 4.89 -6.73 -4.27
C ALA A 77 4.17 -7.27 -5.53
N ASP A 78 3.48 -8.39 -5.36
CA ASP A 78 2.68 -9.03 -6.42
C ASP A 78 1.40 -8.23 -6.70
N ILE A 79 1.25 -7.80 -7.96
CA ILE A 79 0.16 -6.94 -8.40
C ILE A 79 -1.18 -7.67 -8.45
N PRO A 80 -1.28 -8.92 -8.95
CA PRO A 80 -2.52 -9.68 -8.87
C PRO A 80 -3.02 -9.82 -7.42
N SER A 81 -2.13 -10.16 -6.49
CA SER A 81 -2.46 -10.26 -5.07
C SER A 81 -2.92 -8.93 -4.47
N TYR A 82 -2.31 -7.82 -4.89
CA TYR A 82 -2.74 -6.47 -4.51
C TYR A 82 -4.15 -6.15 -5.02
N VAL A 83 -4.42 -6.37 -6.31
CA VAL A 83 -5.74 -6.13 -6.92
C VAL A 83 -6.83 -6.91 -6.18
N ASP A 84 -6.58 -8.20 -5.90
CA ASP A 84 -7.49 -9.07 -5.15
C ASP A 84 -7.68 -8.63 -3.70
N ALA A 85 -6.63 -8.11 -3.05
CA ALA A 85 -6.71 -7.58 -1.70
C ALA A 85 -7.55 -6.31 -1.63
N SER A 86 -7.25 -5.31 -2.48
CA SER A 86 -7.98 -4.06 -2.55
C SER A 86 -9.46 -4.26 -2.88
N GLY A 87 -9.79 -5.18 -3.80
CA GLY A 87 -11.18 -5.51 -4.13
C GLY A 87 -11.97 -6.12 -2.97
N ARG A 88 -11.33 -7.01 -2.20
CA ARG A 88 -11.94 -7.58 -0.98
C ARG A 88 -12.13 -6.53 0.10
N GLU A 89 -11.12 -5.69 0.33
CA GLU A 89 -11.19 -4.62 1.31
C GLU A 89 -12.32 -3.63 0.99
N LEU A 90 -12.43 -3.19 -0.27
CA LEU A 90 -13.52 -2.34 -0.72
C LEU A 90 -14.90 -2.99 -0.51
N THR A 91 -15.01 -4.28 -0.81
CA THR A 91 -16.25 -5.04 -0.61
C THR A 91 -16.63 -5.13 0.86
N GLU A 92 -15.67 -5.34 1.77
CA GLU A 92 -15.94 -5.35 3.21
C GLU A 92 -16.26 -3.95 3.73
N LEU A 93 -15.52 -2.92 3.31
CA LEU A 93 -15.76 -1.54 3.69
C LEU A 93 -17.18 -1.09 3.35
N ALA A 94 -17.67 -1.43 2.16
CA ALA A 94 -19.02 -1.09 1.71
C ALA A 94 -20.13 -1.74 2.54
N LYS A 95 -19.85 -2.83 3.27
CA LYS A 95 -20.83 -3.45 4.19
C LYS A 95 -20.91 -2.73 5.54
N VAL A 96 -19.84 -2.05 5.94
CA VAL A 96 -19.69 -1.54 7.32
C VAL A 96 -19.76 -0.02 7.41
N SER A 97 -19.54 0.72 6.32
CA SER A 97 -19.56 2.18 6.32
C SER A 97 -20.12 2.76 5.02
N PRO A 98 -21.09 3.69 5.09
CA PRO A 98 -21.51 4.49 3.93
C PRO A 98 -20.69 5.79 3.78
N ALA A 99 -19.80 6.10 4.72
CA ALA A 99 -19.10 7.38 4.73
C ALA A 99 -18.10 7.50 3.57
N PRO A 100 -18.02 8.65 2.89
CA PRO A 100 -17.04 8.87 1.83
C PRO A 100 -15.60 8.67 2.31
N THR A 101 -14.81 7.96 1.52
CA THR A 101 -13.39 7.67 1.78
C THR A 101 -12.53 8.07 0.58
N TRP A 102 -11.25 8.31 0.83
CA TRP A 102 -10.26 8.35 -0.25
C TRP A 102 -10.03 6.95 -0.80
N ALA A 103 -9.74 6.87 -2.09
CA ALA A 103 -9.32 5.65 -2.75
C ALA A 103 -8.34 5.95 -3.89
N LEU A 104 -7.37 5.05 -4.07
CA LEU A 104 -6.50 5.02 -5.24
C LEU A 104 -7.13 4.15 -6.33
N VAL A 105 -7.36 4.72 -7.49
CA VAL A 105 -7.91 4.04 -8.66
C VAL A 105 -6.78 3.81 -9.65
N SER A 106 -6.39 2.56 -9.81
CA SER A 106 -5.37 2.16 -10.79
C SER A 106 -6.04 1.81 -12.10
N LEU A 107 -5.57 2.39 -13.21
CA LEU A 107 -6.11 2.09 -14.53
C LEU A 107 -5.38 0.89 -15.16
N SER A 108 -6.08 0.17 -16.03
CA SER A 108 -5.51 -0.95 -16.79
C SER A 108 -4.68 -0.51 -17.99
N ALA A 109 -4.83 0.74 -18.42
CA ALA A 109 -4.09 1.35 -19.52
C ALA A 109 -3.93 2.86 -19.28
N TYR A 110 -3.01 3.47 -20.01
CA TYR A 110 -2.90 4.92 -20.07
C TYR A 110 -4.15 5.53 -20.72
N ALA A 111 -4.74 6.53 -20.06
CA ALA A 111 -5.96 7.20 -20.45
C ALA A 111 -5.70 8.64 -20.90
N SER A 112 -6.42 9.07 -21.93
CA SER A 112 -6.56 10.48 -22.31
C SER A 112 -7.39 11.24 -21.28
N PRO A 113 -7.37 12.59 -21.28
CA PRO A 113 -8.22 13.36 -20.38
C PRO A 113 -9.71 13.02 -20.48
N ALA A 114 -10.22 12.81 -21.69
CA ALA A 114 -11.60 12.40 -21.92
C ALA A 114 -11.91 11.02 -21.31
N GLN A 115 -11.02 10.04 -21.48
CA GLN A 115 -11.18 8.70 -20.89
C GLN A 115 -11.08 8.71 -19.36
N ALA A 116 -10.17 9.51 -18.80
CA ALA A 116 -10.04 9.69 -17.36
C ALA A 116 -11.32 10.31 -16.77
N ALA A 117 -11.86 11.36 -17.41
CA ALA A 117 -13.11 11.98 -17.00
C ALA A 117 -14.31 11.04 -17.11
N ALA A 118 -14.42 10.28 -18.21
CA ALA A 118 -15.46 9.27 -18.39
C ALA A 118 -15.36 8.16 -17.31
N THR A 119 -14.14 7.75 -16.97
CA THR A 119 -13.90 6.76 -15.91
C THR A 119 -14.27 7.30 -14.54
N ALA A 120 -14.11 8.60 -14.29
CA ALA A 120 -14.37 9.23 -12.99
C ALA A 120 -15.80 9.81 -12.81
N VAL A 121 -16.72 9.59 -13.76
CA VAL A 121 -18.09 10.11 -13.63
C VAL A 121 -18.73 9.67 -12.31
N GLY A 122 -19.24 10.62 -11.53
CA GLY A 122 -19.93 10.38 -10.27
C GLY A 122 -19.03 10.30 -9.03
N VAL A 123 -17.72 10.53 -9.17
CA VAL A 123 -16.79 10.62 -8.02
C VAL A 123 -15.97 11.91 -8.06
N GLU A 124 -15.56 12.40 -6.90
CA GLU A 124 -14.67 13.55 -6.80
C GLU A 124 -13.23 13.11 -7.07
N VAL A 125 -12.55 13.72 -8.03
CA VAL A 125 -11.13 13.45 -8.33
C VAL A 125 -10.28 14.57 -7.74
N ALA A 126 -9.36 14.23 -6.85
CA ALA A 126 -8.43 15.19 -6.24
C ALA A 126 -7.05 15.19 -6.90
N ARG A 127 -6.63 14.06 -7.46
CA ARG A 127 -5.31 13.92 -8.09
C ARG A 127 -5.32 12.92 -9.23
N VAL A 128 -4.51 13.19 -10.25
CA VAL A 128 -4.21 12.30 -11.36
C VAL A 128 -2.72 12.03 -11.36
N TYR A 129 -2.32 10.77 -11.53
CA TYR A 129 -0.95 10.39 -11.82
C TYR A 129 -0.80 10.18 -13.32
N ALA A 130 0.19 10.84 -13.91
CA ALA A 130 0.47 10.75 -15.33
C ALA A 130 1.95 10.45 -15.60
N ARG A 131 2.19 9.76 -16.71
CA ARG A 131 3.50 9.47 -17.26
C ARG A 131 3.35 9.31 -18.77
N VAL A 132 4.18 9.98 -19.56
CA VAL A 132 4.16 9.83 -21.03
C VAL A 132 4.72 8.45 -21.42
N PRO A 133 3.95 7.53 -22.01
CA PRO A 133 4.47 6.21 -22.36
C PRO A 133 5.36 6.27 -23.60
N LEU A 134 6.67 6.50 -23.41
CA LEU A 134 7.66 6.44 -24.48
C LEU A 134 8.36 5.06 -24.50
N PRO A 135 8.41 4.37 -25.66
CA PRO A 135 9.04 3.06 -25.74
C PRO A 135 10.52 3.08 -25.32
N ARG A 136 10.90 2.18 -24.40
CA ARG A 136 12.28 2.02 -23.89
C ARG A 136 12.83 3.27 -23.19
N THR A 137 11.95 4.13 -22.68
CA THR A 137 12.36 5.35 -21.97
C THR A 137 11.58 5.50 -20.68
N GLN A 138 12.31 5.79 -19.61
CA GLN A 138 11.72 6.18 -18.34
C GLN A 138 11.46 7.68 -18.37
N THR A 139 10.19 8.03 -18.60
CA THR A 139 9.68 9.38 -18.46
C THR A 139 9.28 9.65 -17.02
N GLU A 140 9.15 10.93 -16.68
CA GLU A 140 8.79 11.33 -15.33
C GLU A 140 7.35 10.93 -14.99
N ILE A 141 7.15 10.46 -13.76
CA ILE A 141 5.82 10.33 -13.17
C ILE A 141 5.48 11.65 -12.50
N ILE A 142 4.41 12.30 -12.94
CA ILE A 142 3.93 13.54 -12.36
C ILE A 142 2.59 13.33 -11.66
N ALA A 143 2.47 13.91 -10.46
CA ALA A 143 1.22 14.02 -9.73
C ALA A 143 0.58 15.38 -10.03
N MET A 144 -0.63 15.36 -10.56
CA MET A 144 -1.40 16.56 -10.90
C MET A 144 -2.57 16.69 -9.92
N ASP A 145 -2.59 17.74 -9.12
CA ASP A 145 -3.72 18.05 -8.25
C ASP A 145 -4.85 18.66 -9.10
N ILE A 146 -6.03 18.04 -9.07
CA ILE A 146 -7.12 18.36 -9.97
C ILE A 146 -8.19 19.16 -9.22
N ALA A 147 -8.45 20.38 -9.69
CA ALA A 147 -9.54 21.19 -9.15
C ALA A 147 -10.92 20.69 -9.62
N ALA A 148 -11.05 20.28 -10.89
CA ALA A 148 -12.28 19.72 -11.47
C ALA A 148 -11.98 18.98 -12.79
N LEU A 149 -12.72 17.91 -13.09
CA LEU A 149 -12.71 17.26 -14.41
C LEU A 149 -13.90 17.70 -15.27
N PRO A 150 -13.79 17.68 -16.62
CA PRO A 150 -12.61 17.27 -17.41
C PRO A 150 -11.52 18.34 -17.54
N GLY A 151 -11.89 19.63 -17.62
CA GLY A 151 -10.97 20.70 -18.04
C GLY A 151 -9.78 20.99 -17.11
N GLY A 152 -9.83 20.55 -15.85
CA GLY A 152 -8.69 20.69 -14.94
C GLY A 152 -7.50 19.82 -15.32
N LEU A 153 -7.72 18.64 -15.90
CA LEU A 153 -6.63 17.78 -16.35
C LEU A 153 -5.96 18.34 -17.60
N ASP A 154 -6.74 18.90 -18.55
CA ASP A 154 -6.19 19.60 -19.71
C ASP A 154 -5.28 20.76 -19.28
N ALA A 155 -5.74 21.56 -18.31
CA ALA A 155 -4.97 22.67 -17.78
C ALA A 155 -3.68 22.23 -17.05
N GLU A 156 -3.72 21.11 -16.30
CA GLU A 156 -2.53 20.54 -15.66
C GLU A 156 -1.56 19.93 -16.67
N MET A 157 -2.06 19.34 -17.76
CA MET A 157 -1.22 18.87 -18.86
C MET A 157 -0.51 20.02 -19.57
N GLU A 158 -1.18 21.14 -19.85
CA GLU A 158 -0.50 22.31 -20.42
C GLU A 158 0.55 22.88 -19.46
N ARG A 159 0.26 22.92 -18.15
CA ARG A 159 1.27 23.30 -17.14
C ARG A 159 2.47 22.35 -17.14
N ALA A 160 2.24 21.04 -17.28
CA ALA A 160 3.31 20.06 -17.42
C ALA A 160 4.13 20.28 -18.69
N ALA A 161 3.47 20.59 -19.82
CA ALA A 161 4.14 20.90 -21.08
C ALA A 161 5.07 22.11 -20.94
N VAL A 162 4.61 23.20 -20.32
CA VAL A 162 5.42 24.41 -20.08
C VAL A 162 6.62 24.11 -19.18
N ARG A 163 6.44 23.31 -18.11
CA ARG A 163 7.57 22.90 -17.25
C ARG A 163 8.60 22.08 -18.04
N LYS A 164 8.14 21.14 -18.85
CA LYS A 164 9.01 20.28 -19.67
C LYS A 164 9.75 21.04 -20.78
N ASP A 165 9.15 22.08 -21.36
CA ASP A 165 9.85 22.98 -22.27
C ASP A 165 10.98 23.75 -21.57
N ALA A 166 10.74 24.18 -20.32
CA ALA A 166 11.77 24.85 -19.51
C ALA A 166 12.91 23.89 -19.13
N ASP A 167 12.61 22.62 -18.83
CA ASP A 167 13.60 21.57 -18.61
C ASP A 167 14.45 21.33 -19.87
N ALA A 168 13.80 21.19 -21.04
CA ALA A 168 14.49 21.01 -22.32
C ALA A 168 15.43 22.18 -22.64
N ALA A 169 14.98 23.42 -22.41
CA ALA A 169 15.81 24.60 -22.58
C ALA A 169 17.01 24.61 -21.61
N SER A 170 16.79 24.22 -20.35
CA SER A 170 17.83 24.14 -19.32
C SER A 170 18.90 23.11 -19.68
N TYR A 171 18.50 21.91 -20.13
CA TYR A 171 19.44 20.89 -20.60
C TYR A 171 20.21 21.34 -21.85
N GLY A 172 19.55 22.01 -22.80
CA GLY A 172 20.22 22.61 -23.96
C GLY A 172 21.28 23.65 -23.57
N ALA A 173 20.98 24.50 -22.59
CA ALA A 173 21.94 25.48 -22.07
C ALA A 173 23.15 24.82 -21.38
N LEU A 174 22.98 23.65 -20.75
CA LEU A 174 24.08 22.87 -20.17
C LEU A 174 24.93 22.19 -21.25
N ALA A 175 24.31 21.62 -22.27
CA ALA A 175 25.01 20.96 -23.38
C ALA A 175 25.94 21.92 -24.16
N VAL A 176 25.50 23.17 -24.35
CA VAL A 176 26.28 24.23 -25.04
C VAL A 176 27.50 24.69 -24.23
N LYS A 177 27.48 24.58 -22.89
CA LYS A 177 28.60 24.99 -22.02
C LYS A 177 29.78 24.04 -22.07
N LEU A 178 29.54 22.78 -22.38
CA LEU A 178 30.60 21.79 -22.58
C LEU A 178 31.25 22.06 -23.92
N SER A 179 32.57 21.94 -24.04
CA SER A 179 33.28 22.19 -25.30
C SER A 179 33.37 20.92 -26.16
N GLY A 180 33.39 19.75 -25.51
CA GLY A 180 33.46 18.44 -26.14
C GLY A 180 34.86 18.09 -26.63
N THR A 181 35.88 18.76 -26.07
CA THR A 181 37.29 18.53 -26.44
C THR A 181 37.87 17.31 -25.75
N SER A 182 37.27 16.84 -24.65
CA SER A 182 37.60 15.58 -24.00
C SER A 182 36.49 14.55 -24.22
N ALA A 183 36.83 13.27 -24.12
CA ALA A 183 35.84 12.19 -24.18
C ALA A 183 34.78 12.32 -23.07
N GLU A 184 35.20 12.69 -21.85
CA GLU A 184 34.29 12.93 -20.72
C GLU A 184 33.30 14.08 -21.00
N GLU A 185 33.77 15.19 -21.57
CA GLU A 185 32.87 16.30 -21.95
C GLU A 185 31.91 15.91 -23.08
N ALA A 186 32.37 15.07 -24.03
CA ALA A 186 31.53 14.57 -25.10
C ALA A 186 30.42 13.65 -24.56
N ASP A 187 30.77 12.74 -23.64
CA ASP A 187 29.82 11.85 -22.96
C ASP A 187 28.80 12.65 -22.14
N GLN A 188 29.27 13.62 -21.35
CA GLN A 188 28.40 14.48 -20.55
C GLN A 188 27.47 15.33 -21.43
N ARG A 189 27.96 15.82 -22.57
CA ARG A 189 27.12 16.54 -23.54
C ARG A 189 26.05 15.63 -24.12
N ALA A 190 26.38 14.38 -24.44
CA ALA A 190 25.41 13.41 -24.94
C ALA A 190 24.30 13.13 -23.92
N VAL A 191 24.63 13.06 -22.62
CA VAL A 191 23.64 12.93 -21.54
C VAL A 191 22.68 14.13 -21.53
N TYR A 192 23.18 15.36 -21.60
CA TYR A 192 22.33 16.55 -21.61
C TYR A 192 21.48 16.66 -22.88
N GLU A 193 22.00 16.32 -24.05
CA GLU A 193 21.19 16.30 -25.28
C GLU A 193 20.11 15.21 -25.23
N GLY A 194 20.40 14.05 -24.63
CA GLY A 194 19.41 13.01 -24.38
C GLY A 194 18.30 13.49 -23.43
N ALA A 195 18.67 14.12 -22.32
CA ALA A 195 17.71 14.69 -21.37
C ALA A 195 16.85 15.80 -22.01
N ARG A 196 17.46 16.66 -22.82
CA ARG A 196 16.75 17.69 -23.62
C ARG A 196 15.74 17.07 -24.57
N ALA A 197 16.14 16.06 -25.34
CA ALA A 197 15.26 15.42 -26.32
C ALA A 197 14.07 14.74 -25.62
N MET A 198 14.30 14.09 -24.49
CA MET A 198 13.26 13.48 -23.67
C MET A 198 12.29 14.51 -23.11
N ALA A 199 12.79 15.59 -22.49
CA ALA A 199 11.95 16.65 -21.96
C ALA A 199 11.10 17.32 -23.06
N ALA A 200 11.67 17.55 -24.25
CA ALA A 200 10.93 18.08 -25.40
C ALA A 200 9.83 17.11 -25.90
N ALA A 201 10.11 15.80 -25.91
CA ALA A 201 9.12 14.78 -26.27
C ALA A 201 7.98 14.71 -25.25
N GLU A 202 8.29 14.78 -23.96
CA GLU A 202 7.27 14.85 -22.90
C GLU A 202 6.43 16.13 -23.02
N ALA A 203 7.05 17.29 -23.28
CA ALA A 203 6.36 18.55 -23.48
C ALA A 203 5.36 18.48 -24.64
N ALA A 204 5.80 17.95 -25.78
CA ALA A 204 4.94 17.78 -26.96
C ALA A 204 3.76 16.83 -26.68
N ALA A 205 4.00 15.74 -25.96
CA ALA A 205 2.96 14.78 -25.61
C ALA A 205 1.89 15.40 -24.67
N TYR A 206 2.31 16.13 -23.64
CA TYR A 206 1.38 16.79 -22.73
C TYR A 206 0.56 17.89 -23.43
N ARG A 207 1.19 18.70 -24.28
CA ARG A 207 0.50 19.71 -25.09
C ARG A 207 -0.53 19.11 -26.07
N ALA A 208 -0.27 17.89 -26.53
CA ALA A 208 -1.20 17.12 -27.34
C ALA A 208 -2.29 16.39 -26.53
N HIS A 209 -2.36 16.59 -25.21
CA HIS A 209 -3.28 15.91 -24.30
C HIS A 209 -3.19 14.38 -24.42
N CYS A 210 -1.96 13.85 -24.34
CA CYS A 210 -1.68 12.43 -24.48
C CYS A 210 -2.59 11.51 -23.65
N ALA A 211 -2.74 10.27 -24.11
CA ALA A 211 -3.16 9.18 -23.25
C ALA A 211 -2.00 8.79 -22.33
N CYS A 212 -1.91 9.45 -21.18
CA CYS A 212 -0.77 9.35 -20.27
C CYS A 212 -1.17 9.37 -18.79
N ALA A 213 -2.46 9.57 -18.45
CA ALA A 213 -2.96 9.35 -17.09
C ALA A 213 -3.07 7.85 -16.81
N TYR A 214 -2.62 7.37 -15.65
CA TYR A 214 -2.66 5.94 -15.33
C TYR A 214 -3.23 5.62 -13.94
N ALA A 215 -3.43 6.63 -13.10
CA ALA A 215 -4.16 6.47 -11.85
C ALA A 215 -4.86 7.76 -11.43
N LEU A 216 -5.91 7.61 -10.62
CA LEU A 216 -6.69 8.70 -10.04
C LEU A 216 -6.74 8.51 -8.53
N VAL A 217 -6.72 9.60 -7.77
CA VAL A 217 -7.11 9.59 -6.37
C VAL A 217 -8.47 10.26 -6.26
N VAL A 218 -9.42 9.51 -5.72
CA VAL A 218 -10.82 9.91 -5.68
C VAL A 218 -11.37 9.89 -4.27
N ARG A 219 -12.44 10.66 -4.05
CA ARG A 219 -13.24 10.62 -2.83
C ARG A 219 -14.69 10.30 -3.18
N ALA A 220 -15.21 9.22 -2.59
CA ALA A 220 -16.57 8.77 -2.84
C ALA A 220 -17.05 7.80 -1.75
N ALA A 221 -18.36 7.52 -1.71
CA ALA A 221 -18.89 6.48 -0.86
C ALA A 221 -18.42 5.09 -1.33
N PRO A 222 -18.19 4.11 -0.43
CA PRO A 222 -17.76 2.77 -0.83
C PRO A 222 -18.66 2.08 -1.86
N ALA A 223 -19.96 2.33 -1.84
CA ALA A 223 -20.89 1.83 -2.86
C ALA A 223 -20.62 2.40 -4.26
N GLU A 224 -20.29 3.70 -4.35
CA GLU A 224 -19.93 4.35 -5.62
C GLU A 224 -18.56 3.86 -6.13
N LEU A 225 -17.63 3.62 -5.21
CA LEU A 225 -16.33 3.01 -5.51
C LEU A 225 -16.46 1.58 -6.04
N LEU A 226 -17.44 0.80 -5.55
CA LEU A 226 -17.75 -0.52 -6.11
C LEU A 226 -18.28 -0.43 -7.55
N GLU A 227 -19.11 0.58 -7.86
CA GLU A 227 -19.55 0.82 -9.24
C GLU A 227 -18.39 1.30 -10.12
N LEU A 228 -17.47 2.09 -9.58
CA LEU A 228 -16.25 2.50 -10.26
C LEU A 228 -15.35 1.30 -10.59
N ALA A 229 -15.18 0.37 -9.65
CA ALA A 229 -14.38 -0.85 -9.83
C ALA A 229 -14.88 -1.77 -10.96
N LYS A 230 -16.16 -1.68 -11.33
CA LYS A 230 -16.75 -2.47 -12.43
C LYS A 230 -16.47 -1.90 -13.82
N ARG A 231 -15.86 -0.71 -13.91
CA ARG A 231 -15.61 -0.06 -15.21
C ARG A 231 -14.44 -0.73 -15.94
N PRO A 232 -14.52 -0.90 -17.27
CA PRO A 232 -13.55 -1.69 -18.03
C PRO A 232 -12.11 -1.15 -18.03
N PHE A 233 -11.92 0.14 -17.72
CA PHE A 233 -10.60 0.78 -17.63
C PHE A 233 -10.00 0.76 -16.22
N VAL A 234 -10.74 0.29 -15.22
CA VAL A 234 -10.29 0.25 -13.83
C VAL A 234 -9.72 -1.13 -13.52
N ARG A 235 -8.45 -1.16 -13.12
CA ARG A 235 -7.74 -2.38 -12.71
C ARG A 235 -7.94 -2.66 -11.22
N ALA A 236 -7.85 -1.63 -10.38
CA ALA A 236 -8.07 -1.74 -8.95
C ALA A 236 -8.64 -0.45 -8.38
N VAL A 237 -9.42 -0.59 -7.32
CA VAL A 237 -9.82 0.51 -6.44
C VAL A 237 -9.39 0.13 -5.04
N ASP A 238 -8.44 0.88 -4.50
CA ASP A 238 -7.77 0.63 -3.23
C ASP A 238 -8.24 1.68 -2.22
N PRO A 239 -9.22 1.33 -1.36
CA PRO A 239 -9.79 2.27 -0.41
C PRO A 239 -8.80 2.55 0.72
N ALA A 240 -8.77 3.79 1.20
CA ALA A 240 -7.93 4.22 2.31
C ALA A 240 -8.77 4.94 3.39
N PRO A 241 -9.63 4.23 4.14
CA PRO A 241 -10.48 4.82 5.17
C PRO A 241 -9.71 5.46 6.32
N GLU A 242 -8.47 5.03 6.55
CA GLU A 242 -7.53 5.62 7.52
C GLU A 242 -6.98 6.99 7.06
N LEU A 243 -7.11 7.33 5.77
CA LEU A 243 -6.64 8.59 5.25
C LEU A 243 -7.60 9.73 5.62
N THR A 244 -7.25 10.46 6.68
CA THR A 244 -8.03 11.63 7.11
C THR A 244 -7.53 12.95 6.53
N ARG A 245 -6.24 13.03 6.17
CA ARG A 245 -5.58 14.24 5.63
C ARG A 245 -4.85 13.88 4.34
N PHE A 246 -5.41 14.28 3.20
CA PHE A 246 -4.91 13.95 1.88
C PHE A 246 -3.43 14.37 1.68
N GLU A 247 -3.04 15.50 2.26
CA GLU A 247 -1.69 16.08 2.13
C GLU A 247 -0.61 15.27 2.88
N ARG A 248 -1.03 14.37 3.79
CA ARG A 248 -0.13 13.49 4.57
C ARG A 248 -0.19 12.04 4.07
N SER A 249 -0.24 11.88 2.76
CA SER A 249 -0.28 10.58 2.10
C SER A 249 0.75 10.43 1.01
N VAL A 250 1.10 9.19 0.73
CA VAL A 250 1.90 8.79 -0.43
C VAL A 250 1.11 7.72 -1.18
N PHE A 251 0.77 8.01 -2.43
CA PHE A 251 0.17 7.03 -3.31
C PHE A 251 1.22 6.41 -4.22
N LEU A 252 1.17 5.10 -4.36
CA LEU A 252 2.08 4.28 -5.16
C LEU A 252 1.27 3.45 -6.18
N PRO A 253 0.60 4.10 -7.15
CA PRO A 253 -0.15 3.36 -8.16
C PRO A 253 0.79 2.49 -9.00
N PRO A 254 0.45 1.20 -9.20
CA PRO A 254 1.19 0.37 -10.14
C PRO A 254 0.99 0.91 -11.56
N LEU A 255 2.07 0.89 -12.36
CA LEU A 255 2.02 1.28 -13.76
C LEU A 255 1.20 0.26 -14.58
N PRO A 256 0.57 0.66 -15.69
CA PRO A 256 -0.20 -0.26 -16.54
C PRO A 256 0.59 -1.49 -16.99
N GLU A 257 1.85 -1.31 -17.39
CA GLU A 257 2.75 -2.39 -17.84
C GLU A 257 3.25 -3.31 -16.71
N GLN A 258 3.00 -2.96 -15.45
CA GLN A 258 3.35 -3.83 -14.33
C GLN A 258 2.18 -4.79 -14.09
N GLU A 259 2.28 -6.00 -14.62
CA GLU A 259 1.24 -7.04 -14.50
C GLU A 259 1.61 -8.13 -13.47
N GLY A 260 2.90 -8.34 -13.22
CA GLY A 260 3.41 -9.34 -12.28
C GLY A 260 3.75 -8.73 -10.92
N ALA A 261 4.98 -8.26 -10.76
CA ALA A 261 5.41 -7.57 -9.56
C ALA A 261 5.58 -6.07 -9.83
N ALA A 262 5.29 -5.24 -8.83
CA ALA A 262 5.69 -3.84 -8.85
C ALA A 262 7.21 -3.77 -8.83
N GLY A 263 7.77 -2.97 -9.71
CA GLY A 263 9.20 -2.70 -9.76
C GLY A 263 9.47 -1.24 -10.06
N PRO A 264 10.73 -0.91 -10.34
CA PRO A 264 11.02 0.28 -11.14
C PRO A 264 10.19 0.26 -12.43
N ALA A 265 10.02 1.41 -13.08
CA ALA A 265 9.36 1.47 -14.39
C ALA A 265 10.10 0.64 -15.49
N ASP A 266 11.25 0.06 -15.15
CA ASP A 266 12.25 -0.53 -16.02
C ASP A 266 12.07 -2.03 -16.25
N GLY A 267 10.84 -2.56 -16.20
CA GLY A 267 10.57 -4.00 -16.38
C GLY A 267 11.12 -4.64 -17.68
N ALA A 268 11.75 -3.86 -18.57
CA ALA A 268 12.36 -4.30 -19.82
C ALA A 268 13.82 -3.86 -20.08
N LEU A 269 14.53 -3.24 -19.12
CA LEU A 269 15.97 -3.03 -19.26
C LEU A 269 16.71 -4.10 -18.45
N SER A 270 17.00 -5.23 -19.09
CA SER A 270 17.99 -6.17 -18.56
C SER A 270 19.30 -5.41 -18.33
N ALA A 271 19.67 -5.20 -17.07
CA ALA A 271 21.00 -4.71 -16.73
C ALA A 271 22.05 -5.69 -17.31
N PRO A 272 23.11 -5.22 -17.99
CA PRO A 272 24.19 -6.10 -18.38
C PRO A 272 24.80 -6.72 -17.11
N SER A 273 24.82 -8.05 -17.06
CA SER A 273 25.47 -8.77 -15.96
C SER A 273 26.96 -8.38 -15.95
N PRO A 274 27.54 -8.08 -14.77
CA PRO A 274 28.98 -7.84 -14.69
C PRO A 274 29.74 -9.11 -15.11
N PRO A 275 30.89 -8.97 -15.81
CA PRO A 275 31.68 -10.14 -16.20
C PRO A 275 32.13 -10.89 -14.95
N VAL A 276 31.78 -12.18 -14.88
CA VAL A 276 32.29 -13.10 -13.86
C VAL A 276 33.80 -13.23 -14.07
N GLY A 277 34.56 -12.59 -13.19
CA GLY A 277 36.01 -12.74 -13.13
C GLY A 277 36.38 -14.19 -12.87
N THR A 278 37.21 -14.76 -13.75
CA THR A 278 37.78 -16.11 -13.57
C THR A 278 38.79 -16.06 -12.41
N PRO A 279 38.74 -16.99 -11.43
CA PRO A 279 39.74 -17.04 -10.37
C PRO A 279 41.12 -17.38 -10.94
N PRO A 280 42.22 -16.81 -10.39
CA PRO A 280 43.56 -17.18 -10.82
C PRO A 280 43.86 -18.64 -10.44
N ALA A 281 44.40 -19.39 -11.41
CA ALA A 281 44.91 -20.73 -11.20
C ALA A 281 46.06 -20.71 -10.18
N ARG A 282 46.06 -21.68 -9.26
CA ARG A 282 47.17 -21.97 -8.35
C ARG A 282 48.28 -22.72 -9.06
#